data_AF-A0A2M8M2K4-F1
#
_entry.id   AF-A0A2M8M2K4-F1
#
_cell.length_a   1.000
_cell.length_b   1.000
_cell.length_c   1.000
_cell.angle_alpha   90.00
_cell.angle_beta   90.00
_cell.angle_gamma   90.00
#
_symmetry.space_group_name_H-M   'P 1'
#
loop_
_entity.id
_entity.type
_entity.pdbx_description
1 polymer ?
#
loop_
_entity_poly.entity_id
_entity_poly.type
_entity_poly.pdbx_seq_one_letter_code
_entity_poly.pdbx_strand_id
1 'polypeptide(L)'
;MNIDLTDTTSGQINAALVKARRAMGSPAVGMVLTLVIVTDEGSHYDALKAASEASREHPSRILVVVRRPGRSPRDRATARLDAEVRVGGGTGTGETVLLRLHGELASHAHSVVLPLLLPDAPAVVWWPADGPEHPSKDPLGVLAQRRITDAAENEDPVGALALRARSYAPGDTDLAWTRVTLWRSVLAAALDQKPVRIDGAVVEGEEYNPSTELLALWLARRLDVPVERRVSEGPGITAVRLATGEGDICLERGDGSLARLVVPGQPDRNVALHRRGTAELIAEELRRLDPDETYAQAICFGLDRLRGRPAADGTDGTDGTDGTDTVGRTEAGPENPGAPGEPASKVPDGGPVDVPGAPPPRLTVHPDPETLLRATAAGLLTAVAEAQSARGTASLVLTGGRNGIGLLAALAQAPGRSAVDWSRVDLWWGDERFLPDGDPDRNHTQARLALLDGLPLDPARVHPMPASGGPHGDDAAAAAEAYAAELAAAAGGGRDAPAVPSFDVLLLGLGPDTHVASLFPEHPAVREEGRTVVGVTDSPKPPPVRVSLTLPALRAARQVWLLAAGEDKAEAAAGALTAEDPFRAPATGARGRERTLWILDEAAASRLPASARS
;
A
#
# COMPACT_ATOMS: atom_id res chain seq x y z
N MET A 1 -13.10 -5.10 -23.04
CA MET A 1 -13.52 -6.50 -22.83
C MET A 1 -14.22 -6.60 -21.48
N ASN A 2 -15.29 -7.40 -21.37
CA ASN A 2 -16.00 -7.65 -20.11
C ASN A 2 -16.03 -9.16 -19.79
N ILE A 3 -15.80 -9.54 -18.54
CA ILE A 3 -15.82 -10.93 -18.06
C ILE A 3 -16.61 -10.98 -16.75
N ASP A 4 -17.75 -11.67 -16.78
CA ASP A 4 -18.55 -11.94 -15.59
C ASP A 4 -18.11 -13.25 -14.92
N LEU A 5 -17.93 -13.20 -13.60
CA LEU A 5 -17.52 -14.32 -12.75
C LEU A 5 -18.54 -14.47 -11.62
N THR A 6 -19.22 -15.60 -11.58
CA THR A 6 -20.21 -15.93 -10.54
C THR A 6 -19.60 -16.92 -9.55
N ASP A 7 -19.84 -16.71 -8.26
CA ASP A 7 -19.34 -17.57 -7.17
C ASP A 7 -17.83 -17.87 -7.31
N THR A 8 -17.06 -16.79 -7.28
CA THR A 8 -15.65 -16.75 -7.66
C THR A 8 -14.72 -16.50 -6.47
N THR A 9 -13.43 -16.42 -6.74
CA THR A 9 -12.37 -16.10 -5.77
C THR A 9 -11.46 -15.00 -6.32
N SER A 10 -10.73 -14.29 -5.44
CA SER A 10 -9.74 -13.30 -5.88
C SER A 10 -8.68 -13.89 -6.83
N GLY A 11 -8.30 -15.16 -6.65
CA GLY A 11 -7.38 -15.85 -7.55
C GLY A 11 -7.95 -16.02 -8.98
N GLN A 12 -9.23 -16.38 -9.09
CA GLN A 12 -9.91 -16.46 -10.39
C GLN A 12 -10.11 -15.09 -11.05
N ILE A 13 -10.36 -14.05 -10.25
CA ILE A 13 -10.43 -12.66 -10.73
C ILE A 13 -9.08 -12.20 -11.29
N ASN A 14 -7.98 -12.46 -10.58
CA ASN A 14 -6.63 -12.17 -11.09
C ASN A 14 -6.33 -12.92 -12.38
N ALA A 15 -6.69 -14.21 -12.46
CA ALA A 15 -6.56 -14.98 -13.69
C ALA A 15 -7.35 -14.36 -14.86
N ALA A 16 -8.57 -13.86 -14.60
CA ALA A 16 -9.39 -13.18 -15.59
C ALA A 16 -8.76 -11.83 -16.03
N LEU A 17 -8.21 -11.04 -15.11
CA LEU A 17 -7.47 -9.81 -15.43
C LEU A 17 -6.28 -10.09 -16.35
N VAL A 18 -5.45 -11.08 -16.01
CA VAL A 18 -4.30 -11.50 -16.83
C VAL A 18 -4.75 -11.95 -18.22
N LYS A 19 -5.82 -12.76 -18.29
CA LYS A 19 -6.39 -13.23 -19.57
C LYS A 19 -6.91 -12.07 -20.43
N ALA A 20 -7.63 -11.14 -19.83
CA ALA A 20 -8.19 -9.98 -20.54
C ALA A 20 -7.09 -9.06 -21.07
N ARG A 21 -6.03 -8.87 -20.28
CA ARG A 21 -4.82 -8.13 -20.67
C ARG A 21 -4.12 -8.77 -21.87
N ARG A 22 -3.94 -10.10 -21.85
CA ARG A 22 -3.39 -10.87 -23.00
C ARG A 22 -4.22 -10.68 -24.26
N ALA A 23 -5.54 -10.75 -24.15
CA ALA A 23 -6.44 -10.62 -25.30
C ALA A 23 -6.37 -9.23 -25.96
N MET A 24 -6.07 -8.18 -25.19
CA MET A 24 -5.98 -6.81 -25.70
C MET A 24 -4.59 -6.41 -26.20
N GLY A 25 -3.55 -7.22 -25.97
CA GLY A 25 -2.17 -6.89 -26.37
C GLY A 25 -1.58 -5.66 -25.66
N SER A 26 -2.18 -5.23 -24.54
CA SER A 26 -1.73 -4.08 -23.76
C SER A 26 -1.10 -4.57 -22.46
N PRO A 27 0.18 -4.27 -22.16
CA PRO A 27 0.75 -4.61 -20.87
C PRO A 27 0.13 -3.73 -19.75
N ALA A 28 0.26 -4.14 -18.49
CA ALA A 28 -0.18 -3.37 -17.30
C ALA A 28 0.57 -2.05 -17.09
N VAL A 29 1.47 -1.71 -18.03
CA VAL A 29 2.46 -0.64 -17.91
C VAL A 29 1.72 0.69 -17.97
N GLY A 30 1.79 1.45 -16.87
CA GLY A 30 1.29 2.81 -16.79
C GLY A 30 0.26 3.08 -15.68
N MET A 31 -0.23 2.06 -14.96
CA MET A 31 -1.06 2.31 -13.78
C MET A 31 -0.23 2.87 -12.63
N VAL A 32 -0.71 3.95 -12.02
CA VAL A 32 0.01 4.68 -10.95
C VAL A 32 -0.56 4.42 -9.55
N LEU A 33 -1.76 3.86 -9.44
CA LEU A 33 -2.40 3.52 -8.15
C LEU A 33 -3.53 2.48 -8.30
N THR A 34 -3.95 1.94 -7.15
CA THR A 34 -5.22 1.20 -7.02
C THR A 34 -6.25 2.07 -6.30
N LEU A 35 -7.38 2.36 -6.93
CA LEU A 35 -8.50 3.07 -6.32
C LEU A 35 -9.58 2.07 -5.92
N VAL A 36 -9.78 1.89 -4.62
CA VAL A 36 -10.81 1.06 -4.03
C VAL A 36 -12.02 1.92 -3.68
N ILE A 37 -13.16 1.66 -4.30
CA ILE A 37 -14.42 2.37 -4.05
C ILE A 37 -15.31 1.46 -3.19
N VAL A 38 -15.76 1.92 -2.03
CA VAL A 38 -16.63 1.15 -1.15
C VAL A 38 -18.03 1.75 -1.18
N THR A 39 -19.02 0.98 -1.61
CA THR A 39 -20.35 1.51 -1.93
C THR A 39 -21.44 0.42 -1.85
N ASP A 40 -22.67 0.81 -2.09
CA ASP A 40 -23.85 -0.05 -2.16
C ASP A 40 -24.33 -0.25 -3.61
N GLU A 41 -25.38 -1.06 -3.79
CA GLU A 41 -25.89 -1.39 -5.13
C GLU A 41 -26.57 -0.21 -5.84
N GLY A 42 -27.20 0.70 -5.11
CA GLY A 42 -27.84 1.89 -5.67
C GLY A 42 -26.83 2.93 -6.14
N SER A 43 -25.69 3.06 -5.45
CA SER A 43 -24.76 4.18 -5.62
C SER A 43 -23.52 3.85 -6.46
N HIS A 44 -23.23 2.57 -6.71
CA HIS A 44 -21.97 2.15 -7.37
C HIS A 44 -21.77 2.69 -8.79
N TYR A 45 -22.84 2.95 -9.54
CA TYR A 45 -22.74 3.40 -10.93
C TYR A 45 -22.12 4.80 -11.03
N ASP A 46 -22.62 5.75 -10.24
CA ASP A 46 -22.14 7.14 -10.26
C ASP A 46 -20.72 7.25 -9.69
N ALA A 47 -20.42 6.48 -8.63
CA ALA A 47 -19.07 6.40 -8.07
C ALA A 47 -18.06 5.83 -9.07
N LEU A 48 -18.42 4.75 -9.77
CA LEU A 48 -17.57 4.18 -10.82
C LEU A 48 -17.39 5.15 -11.98
N LYS A 49 -18.45 5.85 -12.40
CA LYS A 49 -18.36 6.86 -13.45
C LYS A 49 -17.37 7.98 -13.06
N ALA A 50 -17.49 8.52 -11.85
CA ALA A 50 -16.59 9.56 -11.36
C ALA A 50 -15.13 9.09 -11.31
N ALA A 51 -14.89 7.88 -10.80
CA ALA A 51 -13.56 7.28 -10.75
C ALA A 51 -12.96 7.00 -12.13
N SER A 52 -13.76 6.51 -13.09
CA SER A 52 -13.34 6.29 -14.47
C SER A 52 -13.00 7.59 -15.21
N GLU A 53 -13.66 8.69 -14.88
CA GLU A 53 -13.34 10.02 -15.41
C GLU A 53 -12.02 10.54 -14.79
N ALA A 54 -11.86 10.44 -13.47
CA ALA A 54 -10.64 10.81 -12.76
C ALA A 54 -9.43 9.98 -13.23
N SER A 55 -9.63 8.72 -13.59
CA SER A 55 -8.55 7.83 -14.04
C SER A 55 -7.95 8.21 -15.39
N ARG A 56 -8.52 9.19 -16.11
CA ARG A 56 -7.91 9.76 -17.32
C ARG A 56 -6.68 10.61 -16.99
N GLU A 57 -6.71 11.33 -15.87
CA GLU A 57 -5.56 12.08 -15.34
C GLU A 57 -4.63 11.15 -14.54
N HIS A 58 -5.21 10.16 -13.86
CA HIS A 58 -4.49 9.24 -12.98
C HIS A 58 -4.78 7.78 -13.36
N PRO A 59 -4.06 7.18 -14.33
CA PRO A 59 -4.30 5.81 -14.75
C PRO A 59 -4.26 4.84 -13.56
N SER A 60 -5.38 4.16 -13.30
CA SER A 60 -5.60 3.42 -12.05
C SER A 60 -6.20 2.05 -12.30
N ARG A 61 -5.90 1.09 -11.42
CA ARG A 61 -6.78 -0.07 -11.23
C ARG A 61 -7.93 0.34 -10.32
N ILE A 62 -9.16 0.23 -10.80
CA ILE A 62 -10.36 0.57 -10.01
C ILE A 62 -10.97 -0.72 -9.47
N LEU A 63 -11.10 -0.84 -8.16
CA LEU A 63 -11.79 -1.95 -7.48
C LEU A 63 -13.06 -1.40 -6.83
N VAL A 64 -14.22 -1.75 -7.34
CA VAL A 64 -15.51 -1.33 -6.76
C VAL A 64 -16.02 -2.44 -5.86
N VAL A 65 -16.09 -2.18 -4.55
CA VAL A 65 -16.56 -3.10 -3.53
C VAL A 65 -18.00 -2.77 -3.18
N VAL A 66 -18.93 -3.57 -3.70
CA VAL A 66 -20.35 -3.48 -3.38
C VAL A 66 -20.70 -4.45 -2.26
N ARG A 67 -20.99 -3.91 -1.08
CA ARG A 67 -21.31 -4.72 0.12
C ARG A 67 -22.79 -5.12 0.11
N ARG A 68 -23.09 -6.41 0.16
CA ARG A 68 -24.44 -6.99 0.25
C ARG A 68 -24.55 -7.91 1.48
N PRO A 69 -24.63 -7.37 2.70
CA PRO A 69 -24.60 -8.18 3.93
C PRO A 69 -25.77 -9.17 4.06
N GLY A 70 -26.86 -9.00 3.30
CA GLY A 70 -28.03 -9.89 3.34
C GLY A 70 -29.07 -9.43 4.36
N ARG A 71 -30.35 -9.67 4.06
CA ARG A 71 -31.49 -9.19 4.89
C ARG A 71 -32.00 -10.25 5.87
N SER A 72 -31.84 -11.53 5.55
CA SER A 72 -32.23 -12.64 6.44
C SER A 72 -31.02 -13.26 7.14
N PRO A 73 -31.20 -13.96 8.29
CA PRO A 73 -30.12 -14.73 8.92
C PRO A 73 -29.46 -15.75 7.97
N ARG A 74 -30.24 -16.34 7.06
CA ARG A 74 -29.74 -17.28 6.06
C ARG A 74 -28.85 -16.59 5.03
N ASP A 75 -29.27 -15.42 4.52
CA ASP A 75 -28.46 -14.67 3.54
C ASP A 75 -27.17 -14.12 4.16
N ARG A 76 -27.22 -13.77 5.45
CA ARG A 76 -26.05 -13.34 6.21
C ARG A 76 -25.01 -14.45 6.34
N ALA A 77 -25.43 -15.71 6.48
CA ALA A 77 -24.52 -16.85 6.64
C ALA A 77 -23.87 -17.35 5.33
N THR A 78 -24.39 -16.94 4.16
CA THR A 78 -23.86 -17.40 2.86
C THR A 78 -22.77 -16.48 2.34
N ALA A 79 -21.51 -16.87 2.46
CA ALA A 79 -20.39 -16.19 1.82
C ALA A 79 -20.35 -16.50 0.33
N ARG A 80 -20.46 -15.47 -0.51
CA ARG A 80 -20.33 -15.57 -1.97
C ARG A 80 -19.72 -14.29 -2.54
N LEU A 81 -18.86 -14.46 -3.54
CA LEU A 81 -18.28 -13.39 -4.32
C LEU A 81 -18.74 -13.51 -5.76
N ASP A 82 -19.31 -12.44 -6.30
CA ASP A 82 -19.43 -12.28 -7.75
C ASP A 82 -18.51 -11.14 -8.18
N ALA A 83 -17.95 -11.23 -9.39
CA ALA A 83 -17.10 -10.19 -9.93
C ALA A 83 -17.36 -9.94 -11.41
N GLU A 84 -17.19 -8.70 -11.83
CA GLU A 84 -17.20 -8.29 -13.23
C GLU A 84 -15.85 -7.61 -13.52
N VAL A 85 -15.10 -8.18 -14.46
CA VAL A 85 -13.76 -7.69 -14.85
C VAL A 85 -13.87 -6.98 -16.20
N ARG A 86 -13.61 -5.67 -16.18
CA ARG A 86 -13.61 -4.80 -17.36
C ARG A 86 -12.17 -4.35 -17.65
N VAL A 87 -11.65 -4.75 -18.81
CA VAL A 87 -10.32 -4.36 -19.28
C VAL A 87 -10.45 -3.75 -20.67
N GLY A 88 -10.14 -2.45 -20.77
CA GLY A 88 -10.33 -1.66 -22.00
C GLY A 88 -11.77 -1.39 -22.38
N GLY A 89 -12.04 -0.15 -22.80
CA GLY A 89 -13.38 0.33 -23.19
C GLY A 89 -13.68 1.70 -22.59
N GLY A 90 -14.95 2.15 -22.68
CA GLY A 90 -15.41 3.48 -22.28
C GLY A 90 -15.29 3.87 -20.79
N THR A 91 -14.62 3.05 -19.96
CA THR A 91 -14.43 3.25 -18.50
C THR A 91 -13.05 3.82 -18.13
N GLY A 92 -12.35 4.44 -19.08
CA GLY A 92 -11.05 5.10 -18.85
C GLY A 92 -9.84 4.21 -19.19
N THR A 93 -8.64 4.77 -18.99
CA THR A 93 -7.35 4.10 -19.20
C THR A 93 -7.01 3.24 -17.97
N GLY A 94 -7.65 2.09 -17.83
CA GLY A 94 -7.42 1.22 -16.67
C GLY A 94 -8.13 -0.13 -16.69
N GLU A 95 -7.90 -0.89 -15.63
CA GLU A 95 -8.61 -2.12 -15.30
C GLU A 95 -9.66 -1.80 -14.25
N THR A 96 -10.90 -2.23 -14.46
CA THR A 96 -11.98 -2.07 -13.47
C THR A 96 -12.48 -3.44 -13.06
N VAL A 97 -12.57 -3.67 -11.75
CA VAL A 97 -13.19 -4.87 -11.19
C VAL A 97 -14.33 -4.45 -10.28
N LEU A 98 -15.55 -4.86 -10.61
CA LEU A 98 -16.72 -4.67 -9.76
C LEU A 98 -16.96 -5.95 -8.97
N LEU A 99 -16.81 -5.87 -7.65
CA LEU A 99 -16.92 -6.96 -6.69
C LEU A 99 -18.26 -6.84 -5.95
N ARG A 100 -19.07 -7.89 -5.97
CA ARG A 100 -20.29 -8.00 -5.17
C ARG A 100 -20.09 -9.04 -4.08
N LEU A 101 -20.05 -8.58 -2.83
CA LEU A 101 -19.73 -9.41 -1.67
C LEU A 101 -21.02 -9.70 -0.91
N HIS A 102 -21.39 -10.97 -0.84
CA HIS A 102 -22.62 -11.44 -0.22
C HIS A 102 -22.38 -12.05 1.16
N GLY A 103 -23.34 -11.84 2.07
CA GLY A 103 -23.36 -12.44 3.41
C GLY A 103 -22.14 -12.07 4.23
N GLU A 104 -21.54 -13.05 4.92
CA GLU A 104 -20.38 -12.87 5.79
C GLU A 104 -19.19 -12.23 5.06
N LEU A 105 -19.05 -12.47 3.75
CA LEU A 105 -17.96 -11.92 2.95
C LEU A 105 -18.00 -10.38 2.92
N ALA A 106 -19.17 -9.77 3.02
CA ALA A 106 -19.31 -8.32 3.06
C ALA A 106 -18.56 -7.68 4.24
N SER A 107 -18.44 -8.41 5.37
CA SER A 107 -17.68 -7.97 6.56
C SER A 107 -16.17 -8.24 6.44
N HIS A 108 -15.75 -9.07 5.49
CA HIS A 108 -14.35 -9.46 5.26
C HIS A 108 -13.82 -8.96 3.91
N ALA A 109 -14.30 -7.82 3.42
CA ALA A 109 -13.95 -7.30 2.09
C ALA A 109 -12.44 -7.11 1.86
N HIS A 110 -11.68 -6.79 2.90
CA HIS A 110 -10.23 -6.59 2.83
C HIS A 110 -9.46 -7.83 2.36
N SER A 111 -9.90 -9.04 2.74
CA SER A 111 -9.24 -10.29 2.32
C SER A 111 -9.43 -10.58 0.84
N VAL A 112 -10.53 -10.10 0.26
CA VAL A 112 -10.81 -10.17 -1.19
C VAL A 112 -9.98 -9.15 -1.96
N VAL A 113 -9.89 -7.92 -1.42
CA VAL A 113 -9.24 -6.77 -2.07
C VAL A 113 -7.72 -6.88 -2.04
N LEU A 114 -7.11 -7.30 -0.92
CA LEU A 114 -5.66 -7.40 -0.74
C LEU A 114 -4.92 -8.08 -1.91
N PRO A 115 -5.30 -9.29 -2.36
CA PRO A 115 -4.64 -9.96 -3.48
C PRO A 115 -4.91 -9.32 -4.85
N LEU A 116 -5.85 -8.37 -4.96
CA LEU A 116 -6.19 -7.65 -6.20
C LEU A 116 -5.50 -6.29 -6.30
N LEU A 117 -4.84 -5.82 -5.23
CA LEU A 117 -4.06 -4.60 -5.24
C LEU A 117 -2.91 -4.69 -6.23
N LEU A 118 -2.58 -3.56 -6.87
CA LEU A 118 -1.33 -3.47 -7.61
C LEU A 118 -0.18 -3.51 -6.62
N PRO A 119 0.75 -4.47 -6.74
CA PRO A 119 1.76 -4.67 -5.71
C PRO A 119 2.75 -3.49 -5.66
N ASP A 120 2.91 -2.72 -6.75
CA ASP A 120 3.86 -1.60 -6.87
C ASP A 120 3.26 -0.20 -6.82
N ALA A 121 1.95 -0.09 -6.59
CA ALA A 121 1.25 1.18 -6.64
C ALA A 121 0.53 1.46 -5.31
N PRO A 122 0.49 2.72 -4.85
CA PRO A 122 -0.29 3.06 -3.66
C PRO A 122 -1.76 2.68 -3.84
N ALA A 123 -2.39 2.32 -2.73
CA ALA A 123 -3.82 2.09 -2.65
C ALA A 123 -4.50 3.33 -2.05
N VAL A 124 -5.61 3.72 -2.66
CA VAL A 124 -6.50 4.78 -2.19
C VAL A 124 -7.85 4.14 -1.95
N VAL A 125 -8.45 4.37 -0.78
CA VAL A 125 -9.82 3.92 -0.50
C VAL A 125 -10.73 5.14 -0.46
N TRP A 126 -11.85 5.06 -1.16
CA TRP A 126 -12.86 6.10 -1.21
C TRP A 126 -14.23 5.54 -0.83
N TRP A 127 -14.86 6.20 0.14
CA TRP A 127 -16.27 6.02 0.51
C TRP A 127 -17.08 7.21 -0.04
N PRO A 128 -17.84 7.02 -1.14
CA PRO A 128 -18.66 8.09 -1.73
C PRO A 128 -19.76 8.59 -0.78
N ALA A 129 -20.26 7.73 0.09
CA ALA A 129 -21.21 8.02 1.15
C ALA A 129 -20.98 7.03 2.31
N ASP A 130 -21.56 7.32 3.48
CA ASP A 130 -21.58 6.41 4.65
C ASP A 130 -20.21 5.82 5.03
N GLY A 131 -19.20 6.68 5.07
CA GLY A 131 -17.84 6.28 5.45
C GLY A 131 -17.78 5.76 6.89
N PRO A 132 -16.87 4.81 7.21
CA PRO A 132 -16.71 4.28 8.56
C PRO A 132 -16.32 5.39 9.54
N GLU A 133 -16.65 5.22 10.82
CA GLU A 133 -16.31 6.18 11.88
C GLU A 133 -14.80 6.47 11.93
N HIS A 134 -13.98 5.43 11.83
CA HIS A 134 -12.52 5.52 11.77
C HIS A 134 -12.02 4.94 10.44
N PRO A 135 -11.88 5.74 9.37
CA PRO A 135 -11.34 5.28 8.09
C PRO A 135 -10.00 4.55 8.23
N SER A 136 -9.10 5.06 9.07
CA SER A 136 -7.79 4.45 9.35
C SER A 136 -7.84 3.10 10.06
N LYS A 137 -8.96 2.74 10.71
CA LYS A 137 -9.17 1.45 11.38
C LYS A 137 -10.09 0.51 10.61
N ASP A 138 -10.75 0.98 9.56
CA ASP A 138 -11.54 0.10 8.69
C ASP A 138 -10.60 -0.90 8.00
N PRO A 139 -10.95 -2.20 7.92
CA PRO A 139 -10.08 -3.20 7.31
C PRO A 139 -9.65 -2.90 5.88
N LEU A 140 -10.47 -2.20 5.08
CA LEU A 140 -10.06 -1.71 3.75
C LEU A 140 -9.21 -0.46 3.87
N GLY A 141 -9.52 0.45 4.79
CA GLY A 141 -8.75 1.66 5.03
C GLY A 141 -7.30 1.39 5.45
N VAL A 142 -7.04 0.35 6.24
CA VAL A 142 -5.68 -0.08 6.62
C VAL A 142 -4.81 -0.42 5.41
N LEU A 143 -5.42 -0.82 4.29
CA LEU A 143 -4.68 -1.14 3.06
C LEU A 143 -4.22 0.12 2.30
N ALA A 144 -4.74 1.31 2.63
CA ALA A 144 -4.61 2.51 1.83
C ALA A 144 -3.75 3.60 2.47
N GLN A 145 -2.90 4.23 1.65
CA GLN A 145 -2.14 5.42 2.05
C GLN A 145 -3.05 6.65 2.16
N ARG A 146 -4.03 6.78 1.24
CA ARG A 146 -5.02 7.85 1.21
C ARG A 146 -6.43 7.29 1.42
N ARG A 147 -7.18 7.90 2.33
CA ARG A 147 -8.56 7.50 2.68
C ARG A 147 -9.48 8.71 2.50
N ILE A 148 -10.37 8.61 1.53
CA ILE A 148 -11.24 9.69 1.06
C ILE A 148 -12.65 9.42 1.54
N THR A 149 -13.24 10.36 2.27
CA THR A 149 -14.66 10.38 2.63
C THR A 149 -15.37 11.55 1.96
N ASP A 150 -16.70 11.57 2.00
CA ASP A 150 -17.48 12.72 1.55
C ASP A 150 -18.61 13.04 2.52
N ALA A 151 -18.33 13.94 3.46
CA ALA A 151 -19.33 14.37 4.43
C ALA A 151 -20.58 14.98 3.77
N ALA A 152 -20.47 15.56 2.57
CA ALA A 152 -21.60 16.20 1.89
C ALA A 152 -22.67 15.21 1.41
N GLU A 153 -22.32 13.93 1.26
CA GLU A 153 -23.22 12.86 0.79
C GLU A 153 -23.80 12.01 1.95
N ASN A 154 -23.65 12.47 3.20
CA ASN A 154 -24.23 11.80 4.39
C ASN A 154 -25.58 12.43 4.75
N GLU A 155 -26.44 11.68 5.45
CA GLU A 155 -27.73 12.18 5.94
C GLU A 155 -27.57 13.39 6.89
N ASP A 156 -26.53 13.39 7.72
CA ASP A 156 -26.10 14.52 8.55
C ASP A 156 -24.69 14.98 8.16
N PRO A 157 -24.54 15.90 7.18
CA PRO A 157 -23.23 16.33 6.71
C PRO A 157 -22.36 17.01 7.77
N VAL A 158 -22.98 17.78 8.67
CA VAL A 158 -22.26 18.52 9.71
C VAL A 158 -21.84 17.58 10.84
N GLY A 159 -22.70 16.63 11.23
CA GLY A 159 -22.36 15.56 12.15
C GLY A 159 -21.27 14.64 11.61
N ALA A 160 -21.31 14.29 10.31
CA ALA A 160 -20.27 13.54 9.63
C ALA A 160 -18.92 14.28 9.70
N LEU A 161 -18.91 15.60 9.46
CA LEU A 161 -17.71 16.42 9.60
C LEU A 161 -17.19 16.46 11.04
N ALA A 162 -18.08 16.60 12.03
CA ALA A 162 -17.72 16.55 13.44
C ALA A 162 -17.12 15.18 13.82
N LEU A 163 -17.64 14.09 13.24
CA LEU A 163 -17.08 12.75 13.38
C LEU A 163 -15.67 12.67 12.79
N ARG A 164 -15.46 13.16 11.56
CA ARG A 164 -14.12 13.24 10.92
C ARG A 164 -13.12 13.98 11.80
N ALA A 165 -13.53 15.06 12.46
CA ALA A 165 -12.66 15.81 13.37
C ALA A 165 -12.20 14.99 14.58
N ARG A 166 -13.10 14.19 15.17
CA ARG A 166 -12.78 13.35 16.34
C ARG A 166 -11.96 12.11 15.98
N SER A 167 -12.12 11.58 14.78
CA SER A 167 -11.52 10.33 14.33
C SER A 167 -10.33 10.48 13.38
N TYR A 168 -9.90 11.71 13.11
CA TYR A 168 -8.86 12.02 12.13
C TYR A 168 -7.57 11.23 12.36
N ALA A 169 -7.02 10.68 11.27
CA ALA A 169 -5.67 10.15 11.21
C ALA A 169 -4.91 10.68 9.97
N PRO A 170 -3.56 10.77 10.01
CA PRO A 170 -2.77 11.13 8.83
C PRO A 170 -3.07 10.23 7.63
N GLY A 171 -3.34 10.84 6.47
CA GLY A 171 -3.79 10.16 5.25
C GLY A 171 -5.31 10.16 5.06
N ASP A 172 -6.08 10.61 6.05
CA ASP A 172 -7.52 10.88 5.89
C ASP A 172 -7.75 12.24 5.22
N THR A 173 -8.74 12.30 4.35
CA THR A 173 -9.24 13.52 3.70
C THR A 173 -10.74 13.43 3.51
N ASP A 174 -11.39 14.57 3.34
CA ASP A 174 -12.80 14.62 3.00
C ASP A 174 -13.00 15.49 1.75
N LEU A 175 -13.82 15.05 0.80
CA LEU A 175 -14.07 15.80 -0.43
C LEU A 175 -14.70 17.17 -0.17
N ALA A 176 -15.35 17.40 0.99
CA ALA A 176 -15.78 18.73 1.40
C ALA A 176 -14.61 19.72 1.54
N TRP A 177 -13.41 19.24 1.92
CA TRP A 177 -12.18 20.03 1.95
C TRP A 177 -11.65 20.31 0.55
N THR A 178 -11.61 19.27 -0.29
CA THR A 178 -11.20 19.38 -1.68
C THR A 178 -12.04 20.41 -2.40
N ARG A 179 -13.37 20.42 -2.20
CA ARG A 179 -14.32 21.37 -2.81
C ARG A 179 -13.92 22.83 -2.60
N VAL A 180 -13.28 23.18 -1.49
CA VAL A 180 -12.91 24.57 -1.17
C VAL A 180 -11.51 24.98 -1.61
N THR A 181 -10.75 24.12 -2.29
CA THR A 181 -9.40 24.45 -2.80
C THR A 181 -9.38 25.77 -3.60
N LEU A 182 -10.28 25.96 -4.57
CA LEU A 182 -10.31 27.20 -5.36
C LEU A 182 -10.67 28.44 -4.51
N TRP A 183 -11.58 28.31 -3.54
CA TRP A 183 -11.90 29.39 -2.60
C TRP A 183 -10.66 29.80 -1.79
N ARG A 184 -9.97 28.81 -1.21
CA ARG A 184 -8.74 29.02 -0.43
C ARG A 184 -7.65 29.69 -1.26
N SER A 185 -7.43 29.22 -2.49
CA SER A 185 -6.41 29.76 -3.40
C SER A 185 -6.67 31.22 -3.77
N VAL A 186 -7.92 31.59 -4.11
CA VAL A 186 -8.26 32.98 -4.44
C VAL A 186 -8.11 33.90 -3.23
N LEU A 187 -8.58 33.46 -2.05
CA LEU A 187 -8.47 34.26 -0.81
C LEU A 187 -7.01 34.46 -0.40
N ALA A 188 -6.18 33.41 -0.45
CA ALA A 188 -4.75 33.52 -0.18
C ALA A 188 -4.08 34.49 -1.15
N ALA A 189 -4.34 34.36 -2.47
CA ALA A 189 -3.79 35.25 -3.48
C ALA A 189 -4.22 36.72 -3.31
N ALA A 190 -5.43 36.97 -2.79
CA ALA A 190 -5.89 38.33 -2.49
C ALA A 190 -5.09 38.96 -1.33
N LEU A 191 -4.81 38.18 -0.28
CA LEU A 191 -4.00 38.62 0.87
C LEU A 191 -2.51 38.78 0.51
N ASP A 192 -1.97 37.94 -0.38
CA ASP A 192 -0.59 38.08 -0.87
C ASP A 192 -0.42 39.38 -1.67
N GLN A 193 -1.43 39.76 -2.46
CA GLN A 193 -1.41 41.00 -3.25
C GLN A 193 -1.59 42.26 -2.42
N LYS A 194 -2.40 42.18 -1.36
CA LYS A 194 -2.65 43.29 -0.44
C LYS A 194 -2.45 42.80 1.00
N PRO A 195 -1.21 42.82 1.51
CA PRO A 195 -0.93 42.46 2.89
C PRO A 195 -1.59 43.47 3.83
N VAL A 196 -2.71 43.08 4.44
CA VAL A 196 -3.45 43.88 5.42
C VAL A 196 -3.75 43.04 6.65
N ARG A 197 -3.94 43.69 7.78
CA ARG A 197 -4.43 43.02 8.99
C ARG A 197 -5.91 42.70 8.81
N ILE A 198 -6.28 41.44 9.07
CA ILE A 198 -7.67 40.99 9.12
C ILE A 198 -8.13 41.04 10.56
N ASP A 199 -9.32 41.61 10.80
CA ASP A 199 -9.90 41.76 12.14
C ASP A 199 -11.01 40.71 12.41
N GLY A 200 -11.57 40.13 11.35
CA GLY A 200 -12.58 39.08 11.41
C GLY A 200 -12.97 38.60 10.02
N ALA A 201 -13.74 37.51 9.94
CA ALA A 201 -14.27 37.02 8.67
C ALA A 201 -15.72 36.54 8.79
N VAL A 202 -16.43 36.53 7.66
CA VAL A 202 -17.76 35.95 7.50
C VAL A 202 -17.72 34.96 6.34
N VAL A 203 -18.25 33.76 6.56
CA VAL A 203 -18.42 32.74 5.51
C VAL A 203 -19.91 32.43 5.34
N GLU A 204 -20.42 32.72 4.15
CA GLU A 204 -21.82 32.57 3.76
C GLU A 204 -22.02 31.32 2.88
N GLY A 205 -23.07 30.55 3.15
CA GLY A 205 -23.41 29.33 2.40
C GLY A 205 -24.60 28.57 3.01
N GLU A 206 -25.02 27.50 2.36
CA GLU A 206 -26.16 26.65 2.77
C GLU A 206 -26.02 26.10 4.20
N GLU A 207 -27.15 25.92 4.88
CA GLU A 207 -27.24 25.59 6.32
C GLU A 207 -26.41 24.38 6.74
N TYR A 208 -26.47 23.28 5.99
CA TYR A 208 -25.82 22.00 6.33
C TYR A 208 -24.66 21.67 5.38
N ASN A 209 -23.85 22.68 5.03
CA ASN A 209 -22.78 22.51 4.04
C ASN A 209 -21.39 22.34 4.71
N PRO A 210 -20.78 21.14 4.69
CA PRO A 210 -19.52 20.88 5.37
C PRO A 210 -18.33 21.64 4.75
N SER A 211 -18.39 21.97 3.47
CA SER A 211 -17.37 22.81 2.83
C SER A 211 -17.37 24.22 3.41
N THR A 212 -18.54 24.78 3.72
CA THR A 212 -18.65 26.11 4.33
C THR A 212 -18.07 26.11 5.75
N GLU A 213 -18.33 25.08 6.54
CA GLU A 213 -17.73 24.90 7.86
C GLU A 213 -16.21 24.80 7.79
N LEU A 214 -15.69 23.95 6.90
CA LEU A 214 -14.24 23.76 6.72
C LEU A 214 -13.52 25.04 6.26
N LEU A 215 -14.14 25.83 5.37
CA LEU A 215 -13.56 27.09 4.94
C LEU A 215 -13.49 28.10 6.09
N ALA A 216 -14.53 28.15 6.93
CA ALA A 216 -14.57 28.99 8.12
C ALA A 216 -13.52 28.56 9.16
N LEU A 217 -13.40 27.25 9.43
CA LEU A 217 -12.39 26.69 10.34
C LEU A 217 -10.97 26.99 9.86
N TRP A 218 -10.71 26.84 8.56
CA TRP A 218 -9.41 27.14 7.97
C TRP A 218 -9.04 28.62 8.13
N LEU A 219 -9.97 29.54 7.82
CA LEU A 219 -9.75 30.98 8.01
C LEU A 219 -9.49 31.32 9.48
N ALA A 220 -10.32 30.80 10.38
CA ALA A 220 -10.18 31.03 11.82
C ALA A 220 -8.81 30.54 12.32
N ARG A 221 -8.41 29.32 11.92
CA ARG A 221 -7.12 28.73 12.31
C ARG A 221 -5.92 29.45 11.72
N ARG A 222 -5.99 29.87 10.45
CA ARG A 222 -4.87 30.46 9.72
C ARG A 222 -4.65 31.93 10.05
N LEU A 223 -5.73 32.69 10.20
CA LEU A 223 -5.67 34.13 10.46
C LEU A 223 -5.69 34.45 11.96
N ASP A 224 -6.09 33.50 12.81
CA ASP A 224 -6.26 33.68 14.25
C ASP A 224 -7.24 34.82 14.58
N VAL A 225 -8.36 34.86 13.85
CA VAL A 225 -9.42 35.87 14.00
C VAL A 225 -10.79 35.20 14.20
N PRO A 226 -11.77 35.91 14.81
CA PRO A 226 -13.14 35.43 14.86
C PRO A 226 -13.72 35.26 13.45
N VAL A 227 -14.34 34.10 13.21
CA VAL A 227 -15.06 33.81 11.97
C VAL A 227 -16.53 33.53 12.29
N GLU A 228 -17.41 34.24 11.60
CA GLU A 228 -18.86 34.07 11.67
C GLU A 228 -19.33 33.20 10.49
N ARG A 229 -20.16 32.22 10.81
CA ARG A 229 -20.84 31.36 9.84
C ARG A 229 -22.26 31.89 9.61
N ARG A 230 -22.62 32.24 8.37
CA ARG A 230 -23.96 32.78 8.00
C ARG A 230 -24.69 31.94 6.96
N VAL A 231 -25.91 31.54 7.27
CA VAL A 231 -26.74 30.77 6.33
C VAL A 231 -27.16 31.64 5.14
N SER A 232 -27.11 31.08 3.94
CA SER A 232 -27.63 31.67 2.70
C SER A 232 -28.40 30.64 1.88
N GLU A 233 -29.21 31.09 0.92
CA GLU A 233 -30.02 30.25 0.04
C GLU A 233 -29.21 29.35 -0.91
N GLY A 234 -27.88 29.53 -0.97
CA GLY A 234 -27.00 28.71 -1.79
C GLY A 234 -26.97 29.08 -3.28
N PRO A 235 -26.41 28.21 -4.15
CA PRO A 235 -25.93 26.87 -3.81
C PRO A 235 -24.50 26.82 -3.23
N GLY A 236 -24.28 25.94 -2.25
CA GLY A 236 -23.01 25.77 -1.56
C GLY A 236 -22.54 27.03 -0.84
N ILE A 237 -21.25 27.37 -0.99
CA ILE A 237 -20.67 28.62 -0.49
C ILE A 237 -21.03 29.75 -1.46
N THR A 238 -21.59 30.83 -0.92
CA THR A 238 -22.04 32.01 -1.68
C THR A 238 -21.12 33.20 -1.49
N ALA A 239 -20.51 33.39 -0.32
CA ALA A 239 -19.58 34.51 -0.11
C ALA A 239 -18.57 34.27 1.02
N VAL A 240 -17.42 34.93 0.91
CA VAL A 240 -16.47 35.14 2.01
C VAL A 240 -16.16 36.62 2.10
N ARG A 241 -16.23 37.19 3.31
CA ARG A 241 -15.86 38.58 3.60
C ARG A 241 -14.78 38.59 4.67
N LEU A 242 -13.66 39.24 4.39
CA LEU A 242 -12.58 39.46 5.36
C LEU A 242 -12.59 40.93 5.76
N ALA A 243 -12.88 41.21 7.02
CA ALA A 243 -12.98 42.57 7.55
C ALA A 243 -11.59 43.15 7.80
N THR A 244 -11.37 44.39 7.35
CA THR A 244 -10.09 45.10 7.47
C THR A 244 -10.34 46.57 7.78
N GLY A 245 -9.35 47.26 8.36
CA GLY A 245 -9.44 48.71 8.62
C GLY A 245 -9.59 49.58 7.36
N GLU A 246 -9.38 49.03 6.16
CA GLU A 246 -9.47 49.75 4.88
C GLU A 246 -10.72 49.37 4.06
N GLY A 247 -11.63 48.57 4.64
CA GLY A 247 -12.81 47.99 3.97
C GLY A 247 -12.67 46.48 3.76
N ASP A 248 -13.76 45.83 3.40
CA ASP A 248 -13.80 44.36 3.34
C ASP A 248 -13.19 43.83 2.04
N ILE A 249 -12.39 42.77 2.14
CA ILE A 249 -12.06 41.91 1.00
C ILE A 249 -13.20 40.92 0.83
N CYS A 250 -13.92 40.98 -0.29
CA CYS A 250 -15.10 40.16 -0.54
C CYS A 250 -14.91 39.26 -1.75
N LEU A 251 -15.20 37.97 -1.59
CA LEU A 251 -15.32 37.01 -2.69
C LEU A 251 -16.75 36.49 -2.72
N GLU A 252 -17.52 36.87 -3.72
CA GLU A 252 -18.96 36.56 -3.82
C GLU A 252 -19.25 35.75 -5.09
N ARG A 253 -19.95 34.63 -4.96
CA ARG A 253 -20.38 33.77 -6.07
C ARG A 253 -21.88 33.57 -6.00
N GLY A 254 -22.62 34.37 -6.78
CA GLY A 254 -24.08 34.31 -6.83
C GLY A 254 -24.66 33.25 -7.76
N ASP A 255 -23.96 32.90 -8.85
CA ASP A 255 -24.48 32.04 -9.92
C ASP A 255 -23.86 30.63 -9.99
N GLY A 256 -22.92 30.32 -9.08
CA GLY A 256 -22.23 29.04 -9.02
C GLY A 256 -21.08 28.83 -10.02
N SER A 257 -20.75 29.82 -10.86
CA SER A 257 -19.69 29.70 -11.89
C SER A 257 -18.60 30.77 -11.81
N LEU A 258 -18.98 32.05 -11.73
CA LEU A 258 -18.09 33.19 -11.69
C LEU A 258 -18.24 33.87 -10.33
N ALA A 259 -17.11 34.12 -9.67
CA ALA A 259 -17.10 34.89 -8.45
C ALA A 259 -16.54 36.29 -8.69
N ARG A 260 -17.12 37.28 -8.03
CA ARG A 260 -16.62 38.65 -7.99
C ARG A 260 -15.71 38.79 -6.77
N LEU A 261 -14.44 39.13 -7.03
CA LEU A 261 -13.45 39.48 -6.02
C LEU A 261 -13.34 41.01 -5.94
N VAL A 262 -13.64 41.55 -4.76
CA VAL A 262 -13.50 42.96 -4.40
C VAL A 262 -12.38 43.09 -3.38
N VAL A 263 -11.35 43.85 -3.71
CA VAL A 263 -10.23 44.18 -2.80
C VAL A 263 -10.17 45.70 -2.69
N PRO A 264 -10.27 46.29 -1.48
CA PRO A 264 -10.32 47.75 -1.35
C PRO A 264 -9.13 48.44 -1.99
N GLY A 265 -9.39 49.47 -2.80
CA GLY A 265 -8.37 50.20 -3.55
C GLY A 265 -7.87 49.51 -4.83
N GLN A 266 -8.45 48.37 -5.22
CA GLN A 266 -8.19 47.70 -6.49
C GLN A 266 -9.48 47.60 -7.31
N PRO A 267 -9.40 47.50 -8.66
CA PRO A 267 -10.57 47.24 -9.47
C PRO A 267 -11.13 45.85 -9.20
N ASP A 268 -12.45 45.74 -9.16
CA ASP A 268 -13.18 44.47 -9.06
C ASP A 268 -12.73 43.50 -10.15
N ARG A 269 -12.59 42.22 -9.79
CA ARG A 269 -12.17 41.16 -10.71
C ARG A 269 -13.17 40.03 -10.70
N ASN A 270 -13.40 39.44 -11.87
CA ASN A 270 -14.12 38.19 -11.98
C ASN A 270 -13.13 37.03 -11.98
N VAL A 271 -13.34 36.06 -11.10
CA VAL A 271 -12.52 34.85 -10.99
C VAL A 271 -13.36 33.62 -11.28
N ALA A 272 -12.79 32.66 -12.01
CA ALA A 272 -13.45 31.38 -12.25
C ALA A 272 -13.51 30.58 -10.95
N LEU A 273 -14.72 30.33 -10.47
CA LEU A 273 -14.97 29.64 -9.21
C LEU A 273 -16.14 28.67 -9.37
N HIS A 274 -16.09 27.88 -10.43
CA HIS A 274 -17.14 26.92 -10.76
C HIS A 274 -17.24 25.81 -9.71
N ARG A 275 -18.46 25.29 -9.54
CA ARG A 275 -18.66 24.04 -8.79
C ARG A 275 -18.04 22.89 -9.57
N ARG A 276 -17.23 22.10 -8.87
CA ARG A 276 -16.49 20.97 -9.44
C ARG A 276 -17.24 19.67 -9.20
N GLY A 277 -17.27 18.79 -10.20
CA GLY A 277 -17.88 17.46 -10.06
C GLY A 277 -17.00 16.50 -9.26
N THR A 278 -17.57 15.39 -8.78
CA THR A 278 -16.87 14.37 -7.99
C THR A 278 -15.62 13.83 -8.70
N ALA A 279 -15.66 13.68 -10.02
CA ALA A 279 -14.50 13.24 -10.81
C ALA A 279 -13.29 14.19 -10.66
N GLU A 280 -13.52 15.51 -10.72
CA GLU A 280 -12.46 16.51 -10.56
C GLU A 280 -11.91 16.54 -9.14
N LEU A 281 -12.78 16.36 -8.14
CA LEU A 281 -12.39 16.30 -6.74
C LEU A 281 -11.52 15.06 -6.47
N ILE A 282 -11.94 13.90 -6.96
CA ILE A 282 -11.13 12.67 -6.88
C ILE A 282 -9.81 12.84 -7.61
N ALA A 283 -9.82 13.37 -8.84
CA ALA A 283 -8.57 13.62 -9.58
C ALA A 283 -7.60 14.51 -8.78
N GLU A 284 -8.08 15.58 -8.13
CA GLU A 284 -7.25 16.42 -7.26
C GLU A 284 -6.65 15.64 -6.09
N GLU A 285 -7.45 14.82 -5.39
CA GLU A 285 -6.97 13.99 -4.27
C GLU A 285 -5.96 12.93 -4.70
N LEU A 286 -6.04 12.45 -5.95
CA LEU A 286 -5.09 11.47 -6.50
C LEU A 286 -3.75 12.10 -6.93
N ARG A 287 -3.62 13.44 -7.01
CA ARG A 287 -2.35 14.12 -7.35
C ARG A 287 -1.33 14.08 -6.22
N ARG A 288 -1.79 14.05 -4.96
CA ARG A 288 -0.93 14.04 -3.78
C ARG A 288 -1.50 13.13 -2.71
N LEU A 289 -0.77 12.06 -2.43
CA LEU A 289 -1.21 11.01 -1.50
C LEU A 289 -0.69 11.21 -0.07
N ASP A 290 0.28 12.10 0.13
CA ASP A 290 0.78 12.43 1.46
C ASP A 290 -0.32 13.07 2.35
N PRO A 291 -0.18 13.00 3.68
CA PRO A 291 -1.09 13.70 4.59
C PRO A 291 -1.23 15.19 4.27
N ASP A 292 -2.46 15.70 4.25
CA ASP A 292 -2.73 17.15 4.13
C ASP A 292 -2.73 17.79 5.53
N GLU A 293 -1.61 18.39 5.90
CA GLU A 293 -1.46 19.09 7.18
C GLU A 293 -2.40 20.30 7.33
N THR A 294 -2.78 20.95 6.22
CA THR A 294 -3.69 22.11 6.27
C THR A 294 -5.11 21.64 6.54
N TYR A 295 -5.52 20.51 5.93
CA TYR A 295 -6.77 19.85 6.27
C TYR A 295 -6.78 19.44 7.75
N ALA A 296 -5.74 18.75 8.21
CA ALA A 296 -5.61 18.32 9.60
C ALA A 296 -5.78 19.48 10.59
N GLN A 297 -5.11 20.61 10.33
CA GLN A 297 -5.21 21.81 11.15
C GLN A 297 -6.60 22.43 11.13
N ALA A 298 -7.30 22.42 9.99
CA ALA A 298 -8.64 22.97 9.87
C ALA A 298 -9.68 22.07 10.56
N ILE A 299 -9.70 20.77 10.24
CA ILE A 299 -10.69 19.84 10.78
C ILE A 299 -10.55 19.67 12.30
N CYS A 300 -9.31 19.62 12.83
CA CYS A 300 -9.04 19.49 14.26
C CYS A 300 -9.14 20.81 15.03
N PHE A 301 -9.43 21.95 14.39
CA PHE A 301 -9.57 23.23 15.08
C PHE A 301 -10.81 23.27 15.98
N GLY A 302 -11.85 22.50 15.64
CA GLY A 302 -13.08 22.33 16.41
C GLY A 302 -14.22 23.24 15.96
N LEU A 303 -15.35 22.64 15.60
CA LEU A 303 -16.56 23.33 15.11
C LEU A 303 -17.15 24.32 16.12
N ASP A 304 -17.01 24.06 17.42
CA ASP A 304 -17.55 24.92 18.49
C ASP A 304 -16.90 26.31 18.56
N ARG A 305 -15.81 26.54 17.81
CA ARG A 305 -15.12 27.83 17.72
C ARG A 305 -15.77 28.80 16.74
N LEU A 306 -16.73 28.35 15.93
CA LEU A 306 -17.43 29.20 14.96
C LEU A 306 -18.63 29.92 15.62
N ARG A 307 -18.81 31.21 15.31
CA ARG A 307 -19.96 32.01 15.80
C ARG A 307 -21.11 31.96 14.80
N GLY A 308 -22.36 31.95 15.27
CA GLY A 308 -23.56 32.07 14.42
C GLY A 308 -24.14 30.76 13.86
N ARG A 309 -23.72 29.60 14.38
CA ARG A 309 -24.25 28.29 13.97
C ARG A 309 -25.73 28.14 14.39
N PRO A 310 -26.60 27.52 13.57
CA PRO A 310 -27.88 26.99 14.03
C PRO A 310 -27.67 26.02 15.20
N ALA A 311 -28.54 26.05 16.20
CA ALA A 311 -28.50 25.08 17.30
C ALA A 311 -28.81 23.69 16.73
N ALA A 312 -28.00 22.67 17.08
CA ALA A 312 -28.33 21.29 16.74
C ALA A 312 -29.57 20.88 17.56
N ASP A 313 -30.62 20.41 16.90
CA ASP A 313 -31.81 19.89 17.58
C ASP A 313 -31.41 18.72 18.49
N GLY A 314 -31.56 18.94 19.80
CA GLY A 314 -31.19 17.99 20.83
C GLY A 314 -32.14 16.81 20.88
N THR A 315 -31.60 15.61 20.73
CA THR A 315 -32.19 14.39 21.26
C THR A 315 -31.39 13.98 22.50
N ASP A 316 -31.53 14.77 23.58
CA ASP A 316 -31.07 14.36 24.90
C ASP A 316 -32.15 13.46 25.54
N GLY A 317 -31.90 12.15 25.47
CA GLY A 317 -32.52 11.18 26.34
C GLY A 317 -31.90 11.28 27.73
N THR A 318 -32.70 11.75 28.68
CA THR A 318 -32.45 11.70 30.11
C THR A 318 -32.03 10.31 30.58
N ASP A 319 -30.92 10.22 31.31
CA ASP A 319 -30.86 9.36 32.48
C ASP A 319 -29.91 9.98 33.51
N GLY A 320 -30.51 10.44 34.60
CA GLY A 320 -29.81 10.88 35.78
C GLY A 320 -29.61 9.71 36.73
N THR A 321 -28.43 9.63 37.33
CA THR A 321 -28.30 9.16 38.71
C THR A 321 -27.15 9.91 39.37
N ASP A 322 -27.51 10.59 40.46
CA ASP A 322 -26.66 11.18 41.47
C ASP A 322 -25.60 10.19 42.01
N GLY A 323 -24.47 10.76 42.40
CA GLY A 323 -23.42 10.07 43.14
C GLY A 323 -22.33 11.06 43.53
N THR A 324 -22.63 11.90 44.52
CA THR A 324 -21.67 12.74 45.26
C THR A 324 -20.62 11.87 45.94
N ASP A 325 -19.35 12.24 45.84
CA ASP A 325 -18.48 12.32 47.01
C ASP A 325 -17.18 13.11 46.77
N THR A 326 -16.93 13.98 47.74
CA THR A 326 -15.84 14.95 47.89
C THR A 326 -14.54 14.32 48.40
N VAL A 327 -13.47 15.14 48.36
CA VAL A 327 -12.17 15.07 49.10
C VAL A 327 -11.01 14.55 48.21
N GLY A 328 -9.85 15.19 48.05
CA GLY A 328 -9.30 16.41 48.63
C GLY A 328 -7.95 16.74 47.95
N ARG A 329 -7.60 18.04 47.96
CA ARG A 329 -6.31 18.60 47.52
C ARG A 329 -5.24 18.39 48.60
N THR A 330 -3.99 18.12 48.19
CA THR A 330 -2.79 18.58 48.93
C THR A 330 -1.63 18.81 47.96
N GLU A 331 -0.93 19.92 48.19
CA GLU A 331 0.16 20.48 47.39
C GLU A 331 1.57 20.09 47.93
N ALA A 332 2.54 20.10 47.01
CA ALA A 332 3.92 20.62 47.08
C ALA A 332 5.07 19.97 47.92
N GLY A 333 6.07 19.44 47.18
CA GLY A 333 7.54 19.73 47.22
C GLY A 333 8.42 19.26 48.39
N PRO A 334 9.78 19.27 48.31
CA PRO A 334 10.68 19.78 47.24
C PRO A 334 11.91 18.88 46.85
N GLU A 335 12.76 19.45 45.98
CA GLU A 335 14.04 19.08 45.30
C GLU A 335 15.17 18.52 46.23
N ASN A 336 16.33 17.95 45.86
CA ASN A 336 17.28 18.00 44.70
C ASN A 336 18.42 16.92 44.94
N PRO A 337 19.64 16.97 44.36
CA PRO A 337 20.16 16.66 43.01
C PRO A 337 21.14 15.44 42.96
N GLY A 338 21.55 15.00 41.76
CA GLY A 338 22.77 14.18 41.61
C GLY A 338 22.98 13.53 40.24
N ALA A 339 23.48 14.28 39.25
CA ALA A 339 24.17 13.74 38.06
C ALA A 339 25.68 13.57 38.35
N PRO A 340 26.43 12.72 37.62
CA PRO A 340 26.90 13.03 36.25
C PRO A 340 26.79 11.80 35.31
N GLY A 341 26.75 11.84 33.97
CA GLY A 341 27.16 12.81 32.95
C GLY A 341 28.10 12.09 31.97
N GLU A 342 27.63 11.70 30.77
CA GLU A 342 28.43 11.48 29.53
C GLU A 342 27.53 11.04 28.33
N PRO A 343 27.98 11.15 27.06
CA PRO A 343 27.42 12.12 26.13
C PRO A 343 26.52 11.54 25.03
N ALA A 344 25.66 12.41 24.51
CA ALA A 344 24.79 12.16 23.36
C ALA A 344 25.60 12.08 22.06
N SER A 345 25.67 10.88 21.45
CA SER A 345 25.93 10.74 20.01
C SER A 345 24.61 10.79 19.24
N LYS A 346 24.48 11.78 18.36
CA LYS A 346 23.39 11.88 17.38
C LYS A 346 23.30 10.58 16.58
N VAL A 347 22.14 9.93 16.62
CA VAL A 347 21.75 8.88 15.67
C VAL A 347 21.45 9.59 14.34
N PRO A 348 22.12 9.27 13.22
CA PRO A 348 21.70 9.76 11.93
C PRO A 348 20.43 9.02 11.52
N ASP A 349 19.47 9.78 10.99
CA ASP A 349 18.28 9.31 10.32
C ASP A 349 18.69 8.61 9.02
N GLY A 350 18.97 7.30 9.12
CA GLY A 350 19.46 6.46 8.02
C GLY A 350 18.30 5.88 7.23
N GLY A 351 17.89 6.57 6.15
CA GLY A 351 17.12 5.95 5.09
C GLY A 351 17.93 4.84 4.37
N PRO A 352 17.28 3.90 3.67
CA PRO A 352 17.98 2.83 2.96
C PRO A 352 18.90 3.40 1.87
N VAL A 353 20.20 3.07 1.92
CA VAL A 353 21.20 3.55 0.96
C VAL A 353 21.36 2.59 -0.23
N ASP A 354 21.57 3.25 -1.36
CA ASP A 354 21.50 2.88 -2.78
C ASP A 354 22.61 1.90 -3.21
N VAL A 355 22.23 0.72 -3.71
CA VAL A 355 23.10 -0.07 -4.61
C VAL A 355 22.94 0.59 -5.98
N PRO A 356 24.00 1.15 -6.61
CA PRO A 356 23.85 2.06 -7.74
C PRO A 356 22.86 1.55 -8.81
N GLY A 357 21.69 2.18 -8.87
CA GLY A 357 20.65 1.88 -9.87
C GLY A 357 19.60 0.83 -9.48
N ALA A 358 19.62 0.28 -8.27
CA ALA A 358 18.56 -0.62 -7.77
C ALA A 358 17.52 0.15 -6.94
N PRO A 359 16.21 -0.07 -7.14
CA PRO A 359 15.18 0.65 -6.41
C PRO A 359 15.19 0.31 -4.90
N PRO A 360 14.74 1.23 -4.03
CA PRO A 360 14.70 1.01 -2.60
C PRO A 360 13.82 -0.21 -2.24
N PRO A 361 14.18 -0.96 -1.18
CA PRO A 361 13.38 -2.10 -0.75
C PRO A 361 12.00 -1.65 -0.29
N ARG A 362 10.97 -2.41 -0.65
CA ARG A 362 9.60 -2.23 -0.13
C ARG A 362 9.30 -3.27 0.92
N LEU A 363 8.60 -2.85 1.95
CA LEU A 363 8.22 -3.69 3.09
C LEU A 363 6.72 -3.96 3.07
N THR A 364 6.34 -5.20 3.30
CA THR A 364 4.95 -5.62 3.52
C THR A 364 4.91 -6.46 4.80
N VAL A 365 4.03 -6.07 5.71
CA VAL A 365 3.86 -6.75 7.00
C VAL A 365 2.50 -7.44 7.01
N HIS A 366 2.49 -8.71 7.40
CA HIS A 366 1.30 -9.54 7.54
C HIS A 366 1.05 -9.90 9.01
N PRO A 367 -0.20 -10.15 9.43
CA PRO A 367 -0.51 -10.43 10.83
C PRO A 367 0.22 -11.65 11.40
N ASP A 368 0.35 -12.70 10.59
CA ASP A 368 0.85 -14.00 11.03
C ASP A 368 1.55 -14.76 9.87
N PRO A 369 2.35 -15.81 10.17
CA PRO A 369 3.04 -16.60 9.16
C PRO A 369 2.13 -17.24 8.10
N GLU A 370 0.92 -17.68 8.47
CA GLU A 370 0.00 -18.36 7.56
C GLU A 370 -0.55 -17.38 6.52
N THR A 371 -0.97 -16.20 6.98
CA THR A 371 -1.45 -15.11 6.13
C THR A 371 -0.33 -14.59 5.23
N LEU A 372 0.90 -14.47 5.74
CA LEU A 372 2.09 -14.13 4.96
C LEU A 372 2.29 -15.10 3.78
N LEU A 373 2.28 -16.41 4.05
CA LEU A 373 2.55 -17.41 3.02
C LEU A 373 1.43 -17.46 1.96
N ARG A 374 0.15 -17.32 2.36
CA ARG A 374 -0.97 -17.25 1.42
C ARG A 374 -0.92 -16.01 0.54
N ALA A 375 -0.67 -14.84 1.12
CA ALA A 375 -0.58 -13.59 0.36
C ALA A 375 0.61 -13.63 -0.61
N THR A 376 1.75 -14.15 -0.15
CA THR A 376 2.94 -14.33 -0.99
C THR A 376 2.69 -15.33 -2.13
N ALA A 377 1.97 -16.43 -1.87
CA ALA A 377 1.60 -17.40 -2.89
C ALA A 377 0.75 -16.77 -4.01
N ALA A 378 -0.27 -15.99 -3.65
CA ALA A 378 -1.12 -15.28 -4.60
C ALA A 378 -0.33 -14.24 -5.41
N GLY A 379 0.56 -13.48 -4.76
CA GLY A 379 1.48 -12.56 -5.41
C GLY A 379 2.41 -13.27 -6.39
N LEU A 380 2.99 -14.41 -5.99
CA LEU A 380 3.92 -15.16 -6.83
C LEU A 380 3.23 -15.71 -8.09
N LEU A 381 2.03 -16.30 -7.95
CA LEU A 381 1.24 -16.76 -9.10
C LEU A 381 0.99 -15.63 -10.09
N THR A 382 0.70 -14.43 -9.58
CA THR A 382 0.52 -13.24 -10.42
C THR A 382 1.81 -12.87 -11.14
N ALA A 383 2.93 -12.76 -10.43
CA ALA A 383 4.23 -12.41 -11.01
C ALA A 383 4.68 -13.41 -12.09
N VAL A 384 4.51 -14.72 -11.83
CA VAL A 384 4.83 -15.78 -12.80
C VAL A 384 3.92 -15.70 -14.02
N ALA A 385 2.61 -15.53 -13.83
CA ALA A 385 1.66 -15.42 -14.94
C ALA A 385 1.91 -14.16 -15.80
N GLU A 386 2.34 -13.06 -15.19
CA GLU A 386 2.75 -11.83 -15.86
C GLU A 386 4.04 -12.03 -16.67
N ALA A 387 5.03 -12.72 -16.10
CA ALA A 387 6.25 -13.08 -16.83
C ALA A 387 5.95 -13.93 -18.07
N GLN A 388 5.15 -14.99 -17.92
CA GLN A 388 4.70 -15.81 -19.05
C GLN A 388 3.90 -15.02 -20.07
N SER A 389 3.09 -14.05 -19.62
CA SER A 389 2.34 -13.18 -20.52
C SER A 389 3.24 -12.29 -21.36
N ALA A 390 4.33 -11.79 -20.76
CA ALA A 390 5.24 -10.84 -21.42
C ALA A 390 6.29 -11.53 -22.29
N ARG A 391 6.76 -12.72 -21.88
CA ARG A 391 7.95 -13.39 -22.46
C ARG A 391 7.69 -14.80 -22.94
N GLY A 392 6.51 -15.35 -22.70
CA GLY A 392 6.15 -16.73 -23.03
C GLY A 392 6.66 -17.77 -22.02
N THR A 393 7.70 -17.49 -21.26
CA THR A 393 8.18 -18.34 -20.15
C THR A 393 8.31 -17.50 -18.87
N ALA A 394 8.53 -18.16 -17.74
CA ALA A 394 8.90 -17.51 -16.49
C ALA A 394 10.08 -18.24 -15.85
N SER A 395 11.01 -17.51 -15.24
CA SER A 395 12.17 -18.05 -14.53
C SER A 395 12.06 -17.73 -13.04
N LEU A 396 11.99 -18.77 -12.20
CA LEU A 396 11.75 -18.68 -10.77
C LEU A 396 12.89 -19.36 -10.00
N VAL A 397 13.51 -18.63 -9.07
CA VAL A 397 14.53 -19.18 -8.17
C VAL A 397 13.92 -19.47 -6.81
N LEU A 398 13.97 -20.73 -6.41
CA LEU A 398 13.45 -21.27 -5.17
C LEU A 398 14.49 -21.19 -4.05
N THR A 399 13.99 -21.24 -2.81
CA THR A 399 14.79 -21.28 -1.60
C THR A 399 14.23 -22.34 -0.65
N GLY A 400 15.09 -22.88 0.20
CA GLY A 400 14.68 -23.80 1.26
C GLY A 400 14.20 -23.09 2.53
N GLY A 401 14.30 -23.82 3.65
CA GLY A 401 13.93 -23.32 4.96
C GLY A 401 12.41 -23.25 5.18
N ARG A 402 12.01 -22.95 6.43
CA ARG A 402 10.61 -23.04 6.87
C ARG A 402 9.67 -22.21 6.00
N ASN A 403 10.02 -20.96 5.71
CA ASN A 403 9.16 -20.05 4.95
C ASN A 403 9.17 -20.35 3.45
N GLY A 404 10.34 -20.71 2.87
CA GLY A 404 10.45 -21.08 1.46
C GLY A 404 9.61 -22.32 1.13
N ILE A 405 9.77 -23.39 1.91
CA ILE A 405 8.98 -24.62 1.74
C ILE A 405 7.52 -24.41 2.14
N GLY A 406 7.25 -23.63 3.19
CA GLY A 406 5.88 -23.24 3.57
C GLY A 406 5.15 -22.49 2.45
N LEU A 407 5.86 -21.65 1.69
CA LEU A 407 5.30 -20.96 0.53
C LEU A 407 4.94 -21.94 -0.58
N LEU A 408 5.80 -22.95 -0.84
CA LEU A 408 5.50 -24.01 -1.81
C LEU A 408 4.25 -24.81 -1.41
N ALA A 409 4.11 -25.14 -0.12
CA ALA A 409 2.91 -25.79 0.38
C ALA A 409 1.65 -24.91 0.25
N ALA A 410 1.77 -23.60 0.52
CA ALA A 410 0.67 -22.64 0.32
C ALA A 410 0.28 -22.52 -1.16
N LEU A 411 1.26 -22.53 -2.08
CA LEU A 411 1.03 -22.53 -3.53
C LEU A 411 0.30 -23.78 -4.00
N ALA A 412 0.56 -24.95 -3.40
CA ALA A 412 -0.13 -26.19 -3.74
C ALA A 412 -1.64 -26.08 -3.51
N GLN A 413 -2.05 -25.27 -2.52
CA GLN A 413 -3.46 -25.04 -2.15
C GLN A 413 -4.03 -23.74 -2.72
N ALA A 414 -3.22 -22.91 -3.39
CA ALA A 414 -3.63 -21.57 -3.77
C ALA A 414 -4.66 -21.56 -4.94
N PRO A 415 -5.76 -20.81 -4.80
CA PRO A 415 -6.67 -20.59 -5.92
C PRO A 415 -5.95 -19.79 -7.01
N GLY A 416 -6.06 -20.22 -8.27
CA GLY A 416 -5.36 -19.59 -9.40
C GLY A 416 -4.06 -20.28 -9.84
N ARG A 417 -3.67 -21.40 -9.22
CA ARG A 417 -2.55 -22.25 -9.67
C ARG A 417 -2.65 -22.64 -11.16
N SER A 418 -3.87 -22.78 -11.68
CA SER A 418 -4.16 -23.08 -13.09
C SER A 418 -3.95 -21.90 -14.05
N ALA A 419 -3.70 -20.69 -13.55
CA ALA A 419 -3.38 -19.51 -14.38
C ALA A 419 -1.93 -19.52 -14.89
N VAL A 420 -1.07 -20.32 -14.24
CA VAL A 420 0.33 -20.53 -14.61
C VAL A 420 0.44 -21.79 -15.47
N ASP A 421 1.12 -21.67 -16.60
CA ASP A 421 1.52 -22.83 -17.41
C ASP A 421 2.84 -23.39 -16.85
N TRP A 422 2.75 -24.31 -15.90
CA TRP A 422 3.93 -24.86 -15.20
C TRP A 422 4.92 -25.58 -16.14
N SER A 423 4.49 -26.03 -17.32
CA SER A 423 5.39 -26.63 -18.32
C SER A 423 6.35 -25.62 -18.95
N ARG A 424 6.12 -24.32 -18.73
CA ARG A 424 6.89 -23.19 -19.27
C ARG A 424 7.53 -22.35 -18.16
N VAL A 425 7.78 -22.95 -17.01
CA VAL A 425 8.49 -22.33 -15.89
C VAL A 425 9.87 -22.97 -15.77
N ASP A 426 10.91 -22.14 -15.83
CA ASP A 426 12.29 -22.54 -15.52
C ASP A 426 12.51 -22.39 -14.01
N LEU A 427 12.74 -23.51 -13.32
CA LEU A 427 12.92 -23.58 -11.87
C LEU A 427 14.38 -23.75 -11.52
N TRP A 428 14.90 -22.84 -10.70
CA TRP A 428 16.27 -22.81 -10.21
C TRP A 428 16.30 -22.80 -8.68
N TRP A 429 17.45 -23.04 -8.08
CA TRP A 429 17.68 -22.87 -6.63
C TRP A 429 18.69 -21.77 -6.35
N GLY A 430 18.45 -21.02 -5.27
CA GLY A 430 19.36 -19.99 -4.77
C GLY A 430 20.52 -20.56 -3.97
N ASP A 431 20.28 -21.65 -3.25
CA ASP A 431 21.27 -22.47 -2.58
C ASP A 431 20.77 -23.90 -2.41
N GLU A 432 21.70 -24.80 -2.07
CA GLU A 432 21.41 -26.19 -1.77
C GLU A 432 22.40 -26.75 -0.74
N ARG A 433 21.89 -27.65 0.09
CA ARG A 433 22.65 -28.45 1.03
C ARG A 433 23.33 -29.54 0.22
N PHE A 434 24.65 -29.58 0.22
CA PHE A 434 25.41 -30.50 -0.61
C PHE A 434 25.45 -31.89 0.05
N LEU A 435 24.33 -32.58 -0.10
CA LEU A 435 24.02 -33.89 0.48
C LEU A 435 23.62 -34.87 -0.63
N PRO A 436 23.53 -36.18 -0.34
CA PRO A 436 23.12 -37.18 -1.31
C PRO A 436 21.74 -36.89 -1.91
N ASP A 437 21.51 -37.38 -3.12
CA ASP A 437 20.20 -37.21 -3.76
C ASP A 437 19.07 -37.87 -2.95
N GLY A 438 17.93 -37.18 -2.86
CA GLY A 438 16.79 -37.61 -2.04
C GLY A 438 16.95 -37.40 -0.53
N ASP A 439 18.08 -36.88 -0.03
CA ASP A 439 18.23 -36.57 1.39
C ASP A 439 17.16 -35.54 1.85
N PRO A 440 16.51 -35.75 3.02
CA PRO A 440 15.40 -34.92 3.50
C PRO A 440 15.80 -33.47 3.81
N ASP A 441 17.09 -33.19 4.04
CA ASP A 441 17.60 -31.85 4.30
C ASP A 441 17.94 -31.07 3.03
N ARG A 442 17.83 -31.69 1.84
CA ARG A 442 17.97 -30.96 0.57
C ARG A 442 16.75 -30.11 0.27
N ASN A 443 17.00 -28.89 -0.17
CA ASN A 443 16.00 -27.95 -0.64
C ASN A 443 15.21 -28.53 -1.82
N HIS A 444 15.87 -29.22 -2.75
CA HIS A 444 15.22 -29.90 -3.87
C HIS A 444 14.24 -30.99 -3.40
N THR A 445 14.65 -31.86 -2.48
CA THR A 445 13.79 -32.92 -1.91
C THR A 445 12.54 -32.32 -1.25
N GLN A 446 12.74 -31.29 -0.42
CA GLN A 446 11.64 -30.61 0.26
C GLN A 446 10.69 -29.92 -0.72
N ALA A 447 11.21 -29.26 -1.77
CA ALA A 447 10.40 -28.61 -2.78
C ALA A 447 9.57 -29.62 -3.60
N ARG A 448 10.14 -30.76 -3.95
CA ARG A 448 9.43 -31.85 -4.64
C ARG A 448 8.22 -32.34 -3.86
N LEU A 449 8.43 -32.65 -2.58
CA LEU A 449 7.37 -33.11 -1.69
C LEU A 449 6.30 -32.04 -1.44
N ALA A 450 6.70 -30.77 -1.32
CA ALA A 450 5.78 -29.69 -1.01
C ALA A 450 4.91 -29.25 -2.21
N LEU A 451 5.46 -29.31 -3.43
CA LEU A 451 4.77 -28.79 -4.61
C LEU A 451 5.13 -29.49 -5.93
N LEU A 452 6.42 -29.68 -6.23
CA LEU A 452 6.84 -29.93 -7.62
C LEU A 452 6.32 -31.25 -8.19
N ASP A 453 6.26 -32.31 -7.38
CA ASP A 453 5.74 -33.62 -7.83
C ASP A 453 4.23 -33.57 -8.15
N GLY A 454 3.52 -32.52 -7.70
CA GLY A 454 2.10 -32.27 -7.97
C GLY A 454 1.84 -31.29 -9.12
N LEU A 455 2.86 -30.92 -9.90
CA LEU A 455 2.77 -29.96 -11.01
C LEU A 455 3.13 -30.61 -12.35
N PRO A 456 2.52 -30.16 -13.47
CA PRO A 456 2.87 -30.63 -14.82
C PRO A 456 4.12 -29.89 -15.33
N LEU A 457 5.26 -30.11 -14.68
CA LEU A 457 6.54 -29.50 -15.04
C LEU A 457 7.17 -30.22 -16.24
N ASP A 458 7.89 -29.47 -17.06
CA ASP A 458 8.86 -30.03 -18.01
C ASP A 458 10.16 -30.33 -17.25
N PRO A 459 10.60 -31.61 -17.12
CA PRO A 459 11.83 -31.94 -16.40
C PRO A 459 13.08 -31.22 -16.95
N ALA A 460 13.10 -30.85 -18.24
CA ALA A 460 14.22 -30.12 -18.84
C ALA A 460 14.33 -28.67 -18.36
N ARG A 461 13.30 -28.16 -17.66
CA ARG A 461 13.21 -26.81 -17.10
C ARG A 461 13.33 -26.79 -15.58
N VAL A 462 13.64 -27.93 -14.97
CA VAL A 462 13.90 -28.04 -13.53
C VAL A 462 15.38 -28.23 -13.34
N HIS A 463 16.04 -27.23 -12.75
CA HIS A 463 17.49 -27.12 -12.66
C HIS A 463 17.94 -27.24 -11.20
N PRO A 464 17.91 -28.44 -10.59
CA PRO A 464 18.39 -28.62 -9.22
C PRO A 464 19.92 -28.46 -9.16
N MET A 465 20.43 -27.85 -8.09
CA MET A 465 21.87 -27.87 -7.82
C MET A 465 22.36 -29.31 -7.64
N PRO A 466 23.61 -29.64 -8.02
CA PRO A 466 24.12 -31.01 -7.90
C PRO A 466 24.11 -31.56 -6.47
N ALA A 467 23.86 -32.86 -6.34
CA ALA A 467 23.93 -33.60 -5.08
C ALA A 467 25.36 -34.09 -4.80
N SER A 468 25.69 -34.33 -3.53
CA SER A 468 26.92 -35.03 -3.17
C SER A 468 26.83 -36.51 -3.58
N GLY A 469 27.99 -37.16 -3.78
CA GLY A 469 28.06 -38.52 -4.34
C GLY A 469 27.53 -38.66 -5.78
N GLY A 470 27.13 -37.56 -6.43
CA GLY A 470 26.70 -37.51 -7.83
C GLY A 470 27.89 -37.47 -8.82
N PRO A 471 27.68 -36.95 -10.04
CA PRO A 471 28.74 -36.85 -11.06
C PRO A 471 29.99 -36.06 -10.64
N HIS A 472 29.86 -35.18 -9.65
CA HIS A 472 30.95 -34.35 -9.10
C HIS A 472 31.51 -34.91 -7.78
N GLY A 473 31.11 -36.11 -7.37
CA GLY A 473 31.51 -36.70 -6.08
C GLY A 473 31.12 -35.81 -4.90
N ASP A 474 32.04 -35.67 -3.95
CA ASP A 474 31.87 -34.80 -2.77
C ASP A 474 32.64 -33.46 -2.92
N ASP A 475 32.93 -33.04 -4.15
CA ASP A 475 33.56 -31.75 -4.45
C ASP A 475 32.51 -30.66 -4.71
N ALA A 476 32.22 -29.86 -3.67
CA ALA A 476 31.26 -28.77 -3.76
C ALA A 476 31.70 -27.64 -4.71
N ALA A 477 33.01 -27.46 -4.93
CA ALA A 477 33.50 -26.46 -5.88
C ALA A 477 33.24 -26.91 -7.32
N ALA A 478 33.51 -28.19 -7.63
CA ALA A 478 33.18 -28.77 -8.93
C ALA A 478 31.66 -28.76 -9.20
N ALA A 479 30.85 -29.03 -8.18
CA ALA A 479 29.39 -28.92 -8.27
C ALA A 479 28.93 -27.48 -8.53
N ALA A 480 29.54 -26.49 -7.88
CA ALA A 480 29.25 -25.07 -8.13
C ALA A 480 29.63 -24.63 -9.55
N GLU A 481 30.78 -25.09 -10.07
CA GLU A 481 31.20 -24.82 -11.45
C GLU A 481 30.24 -25.41 -12.47
N ALA A 482 29.74 -26.63 -12.24
CA ALA A 482 28.76 -27.26 -13.11
C ALA A 482 27.44 -26.48 -13.18
N TYR A 483 26.93 -26.05 -12.02
CA TYR A 483 25.70 -25.24 -11.95
C TYR A 483 25.91 -23.84 -12.56
N ALA A 484 27.09 -23.24 -12.39
CA ALA A 484 27.45 -21.98 -13.04
C ALA A 484 27.46 -22.11 -14.57
N ALA A 485 27.96 -23.23 -15.11
CA ALA A 485 27.96 -23.50 -16.54
C ALA A 485 26.54 -23.67 -17.10
N GLU A 486 25.64 -24.32 -16.35
CA GLU A 486 24.23 -24.45 -16.71
C GLU A 486 23.51 -23.09 -16.75
N LEU A 487 23.73 -22.26 -15.72
CA LEU A 487 23.23 -20.88 -15.69
C LEU A 487 23.74 -20.05 -16.88
N ALA A 488 25.02 -20.16 -17.21
CA ALA A 488 25.61 -19.45 -18.34
C ALA A 488 25.02 -19.90 -19.68
N ALA A 489 24.75 -21.20 -19.85
CA ALA A 489 24.09 -21.74 -21.04
C ALA A 489 22.65 -21.20 -21.18
N ALA A 490 21.92 -21.09 -20.07
CA ALA A 490 20.57 -20.52 -20.04
C ALA A 490 20.52 -19.00 -20.28
N ALA A 491 21.61 -18.27 -19.99
CA ALA A 491 21.68 -16.82 -20.11
C ALA A 491 21.73 -16.29 -21.57
N GLY A 492 22.05 -17.14 -22.55
CA GLY A 492 21.97 -16.80 -23.98
C GLY A 492 23.12 -15.94 -24.55
N GLY A 493 24.19 -15.68 -23.79
CA GLY A 493 25.52 -15.34 -24.33
C GLY A 493 25.80 -13.91 -24.85
N GLY A 494 25.16 -12.86 -24.32
CA GLY A 494 25.49 -11.47 -24.66
C GLY A 494 26.74 -10.93 -23.95
N ARG A 495 27.57 -10.11 -24.63
CA ARG A 495 28.82 -9.53 -24.06
C ARG A 495 28.60 -8.68 -22.79
N ASP A 496 27.42 -8.07 -22.65
CA ASP A 496 27.03 -7.24 -21.50
C ASP A 496 25.89 -7.88 -20.68
N ALA A 497 25.50 -9.12 -20.99
CA ALA A 497 24.43 -9.82 -20.28
C ALA A 497 24.99 -10.46 -18.99
N PRO A 498 24.16 -10.60 -17.93
CA PRO A 498 24.56 -11.35 -16.75
C PRO A 498 24.94 -12.78 -17.13
N ALA A 499 25.90 -13.37 -16.42
CA ALA A 499 26.27 -14.77 -16.60
C ALA A 499 25.22 -15.77 -16.05
N VAL A 500 24.02 -15.28 -15.74
CA VAL A 500 22.86 -16.05 -15.26
C VAL A 500 21.62 -15.64 -16.08
N PRO A 501 20.61 -16.51 -16.24
CA PRO A 501 19.40 -16.15 -16.93
C PRO A 501 18.67 -15.01 -16.19
N SER A 502 17.83 -14.27 -16.91
CA SER A 502 16.98 -13.25 -16.29
C SER A 502 15.94 -13.92 -15.40
N PHE A 503 16.23 -14.06 -14.11
CA PHE A 503 15.25 -14.53 -13.12
C PHE A 503 14.13 -13.49 -12.97
N ASP A 504 12.87 -13.92 -13.08
CA ASP A 504 11.72 -13.04 -12.91
C ASP A 504 11.45 -12.79 -11.43
N VAL A 505 11.45 -13.85 -10.63
CA VAL A 505 11.34 -13.78 -9.17
C VAL A 505 12.39 -14.69 -8.55
N LEU A 506 13.13 -14.15 -7.59
CA LEU A 506 14.08 -14.88 -6.77
C LEU A 506 13.62 -14.83 -5.31
N LEU A 507 13.32 -15.99 -4.75
CA LEU A 507 12.86 -16.15 -3.37
C LEU A 507 14.05 -16.38 -2.45
N LEU A 508 14.03 -15.75 -1.27
CA LEU A 508 15.03 -15.94 -0.22
C LEU A 508 14.35 -16.05 1.15
N GLY A 509 14.82 -16.99 1.97
CA GLY A 509 14.59 -16.94 3.41
C GLY A 509 15.59 -16.02 4.10
N LEU A 510 15.17 -15.37 5.19
CA LEU A 510 16.06 -14.61 6.06
C LEU A 510 16.56 -15.45 7.25
N GLY A 511 17.87 -15.57 7.37
CA GLY A 511 18.51 -16.12 8.55
C GLY A 511 18.37 -15.22 9.80
N PRO A 512 18.34 -15.78 11.03
CA PRO A 512 18.36 -14.99 12.26
C PRO A 512 19.65 -14.17 12.47
N ASP A 513 20.66 -14.44 11.66
CA ASP A 513 21.97 -13.81 11.54
C ASP A 513 22.07 -13.02 10.22
N THR A 514 20.97 -12.69 9.55
CA THR A 514 20.91 -11.95 8.26
C THR A 514 21.47 -12.67 7.02
N HIS A 515 21.85 -13.95 7.13
CA HIS A 515 22.27 -14.72 5.95
C HIS A 515 21.10 -14.88 4.97
N VAL A 516 21.43 -14.97 3.69
CA VAL A 516 20.52 -15.34 2.58
C VAL A 516 21.22 -16.39 1.73
N ALA A 517 20.45 -17.28 1.09
CA ALA A 517 21.03 -18.43 0.39
C ALA A 517 22.00 -19.16 1.36
N SER A 518 23.25 -19.44 0.96
CA SER A 518 24.31 -19.85 1.89
C SER A 518 25.41 -18.78 2.05
N LEU A 519 25.03 -17.51 2.00
CA LEU A 519 25.91 -16.36 2.17
C LEU A 519 25.79 -15.84 3.61
N PHE A 520 26.73 -16.24 4.46
CA PHE A 520 26.73 -15.93 5.90
C PHE A 520 27.54 -14.67 6.22
N PRO A 521 27.15 -13.90 7.25
CA PRO A 521 27.95 -12.77 7.71
C PRO A 521 29.42 -13.14 7.89
N GLU A 522 30.28 -12.24 7.43
CA GLU A 522 31.74 -12.32 7.52
C GLU A 522 32.38 -13.52 6.80
N HIS A 523 31.58 -14.31 6.08
CA HIS A 523 32.06 -15.44 5.30
C HIS A 523 32.61 -14.97 3.93
N PRO A 524 33.75 -15.52 3.45
CA PRO A 524 34.37 -15.09 2.18
C PRO A 524 33.43 -15.15 0.97
N ALA A 525 32.50 -16.11 0.95
CA ALA A 525 31.50 -16.25 -0.12
C ALA A 525 30.66 -14.99 -0.37
N VAL A 526 30.48 -14.11 0.63
CA VAL A 526 29.73 -12.85 0.46
C VAL A 526 30.49 -11.84 -0.41
N ARG A 527 31.82 -11.88 -0.41
CA ARG A 527 32.69 -10.98 -1.18
C ARG A 527 32.95 -11.45 -2.61
N GLU A 528 32.35 -12.56 -3.02
CA GLU A 528 32.53 -13.08 -4.37
C GLU A 528 31.86 -12.15 -5.38
N GLU A 529 32.66 -11.61 -6.32
CA GLU A 529 32.18 -10.70 -7.37
C GLU A 529 32.29 -11.28 -8.78
N GLY A 530 33.17 -12.28 -9.00
CA GLY A 530 33.45 -12.82 -10.34
C GLY A 530 32.66 -14.08 -10.68
N ARG A 531 32.40 -14.94 -9.70
CA ARG A 531 31.64 -16.18 -9.88
C ARG A 531 30.15 -15.97 -9.64
N THR A 532 29.32 -16.71 -10.37
CA THR A 532 27.85 -16.73 -10.16
C THR A 532 27.43 -17.72 -9.08
N VAL A 533 28.23 -18.78 -8.87
CA VAL A 533 27.96 -19.87 -7.92
C VAL A 533 29.26 -20.21 -7.18
N VAL A 534 29.15 -20.54 -5.89
CA VAL A 534 30.28 -20.96 -5.05
C VAL A 534 29.92 -22.20 -4.23
N GLY A 535 30.91 -23.07 -4.04
CA GLY A 535 30.89 -24.09 -3.00
C GLY A 535 31.26 -23.46 -1.66
N VAL A 536 30.44 -23.68 -0.64
CA VAL A 536 30.65 -23.25 0.75
C VAL A 536 30.98 -24.49 1.56
N THR A 537 32.13 -24.56 2.21
CA THR A 537 32.60 -25.78 2.91
C THR A 537 32.53 -25.69 4.44
N ASP A 538 32.39 -24.48 4.96
CA ASP A 538 32.51 -24.11 6.37
C ASP A 538 31.32 -23.26 6.82
N SER A 539 30.11 -23.63 6.35
CA SER A 539 28.89 -22.98 6.82
C SER A 539 28.78 -23.09 8.35
N PRO A 540 28.48 -21.98 9.06
CA PRO A 540 28.30 -21.98 10.51
C PRO A 540 27.02 -22.73 10.95
N LYS A 541 26.21 -23.21 10.00
CA LYS A 541 24.97 -23.97 10.26
C LYS A 541 25.01 -25.33 9.56
N PRO A 542 24.65 -26.42 10.24
CA PRO A 542 24.65 -27.73 9.62
C PRO A 542 23.63 -27.82 8.46
N PRO A 543 23.92 -28.62 7.41
CA PRO A 543 25.24 -29.20 7.10
C PRO A 543 26.26 -28.13 6.66
N PRO A 544 27.57 -28.36 6.92
CA PRO A 544 28.61 -27.36 6.68
C PRO A 544 28.90 -27.12 5.19
N VAL A 545 28.63 -28.12 4.34
CA VAL A 545 28.90 -28.07 2.90
C VAL A 545 27.64 -27.74 2.11
N ARG A 546 27.71 -26.70 1.27
CA ARG A 546 26.59 -26.15 0.50
C ARG A 546 27.07 -25.66 -0.86
N VAL A 547 26.13 -25.51 -1.79
CA VAL A 547 26.32 -24.81 -3.07
C VAL A 547 25.39 -23.59 -3.05
N SER A 548 25.87 -22.42 -3.48
CA SER A 548 25.11 -21.17 -3.36
C SER A 548 25.34 -20.25 -4.54
N LEU A 549 24.29 -19.55 -4.95
CA LEU A 549 24.42 -18.34 -5.74
C LEU A 549 25.14 -17.26 -4.94
N THR A 550 25.88 -16.41 -5.64
CA THR A 550 26.62 -15.26 -5.09
C THR A 550 25.76 -13.99 -5.13
N LEU A 551 26.13 -12.94 -4.40
CA LEU A 551 25.39 -11.66 -4.43
C LEU A 551 25.23 -11.10 -5.87
N PRO A 552 26.25 -11.09 -6.75
CA PRO A 552 26.08 -10.70 -8.15
C PRO A 552 25.00 -11.51 -8.89
N ALA A 553 24.94 -12.83 -8.67
CA ALA A 553 23.91 -13.68 -9.27
C ALA A 553 22.51 -13.39 -8.71
N LEU A 554 22.39 -13.18 -7.40
CA LEU A 554 21.11 -12.79 -6.77
C LEU A 554 20.61 -11.45 -7.32
N ARG A 555 21.51 -10.48 -7.49
CA ARG A 555 21.22 -9.14 -8.03
C ARG A 555 20.85 -9.11 -9.52
N ALA A 556 21.06 -10.21 -10.23
CA ALA A 556 20.64 -10.31 -11.62
C ALA A 556 19.12 -10.49 -11.77
N ALA A 557 18.43 -10.92 -10.71
CA ALA A 557 16.98 -11.10 -10.72
C ALA A 557 16.25 -9.76 -10.90
N ARG A 558 15.13 -9.79 -11.65
CA ARG A 558 14.21 -8.65 -11.76
C ARG A 558 13.64 -8.32 -10.39
N GLN A 559 13.12 -9.33 -9.70
CA GLN A 559 12.57 -9.19 -8.36
C GLN A 559 13.26 -10.13 -7.37
N VAL A 560 13.65 -9.60 -6.21
CA VAL A 560 14.16 -10.38 -5.07
C VAL A 560 13.17 -10.26 -3.92
N TRP A 561 12.66 -11.38 -3.41
CA TRP A 561 11.67 -11.43 -2.34
C TRP A 561 12.26 -12.14 -1.12
N LEU A 562 12.37 -11.42 0.00
CA LEU A 562 12.89 -11.92 1.27
C LEU A 562 11.71 -12.20 2.21
N LEU A 563 11.57 -13.47 2.62
CA LEU A 563 10.52 -13.91 3.53
C LEU A 563 11.09 -14.12 4.94
N ALA A 564 10.54 -13.42 5.92
CA ALA A 564 10.85 -13.66 7.34
C ALA A 564 9.57 -13.71 8.18
N ALA A 565 9.47 -14.72 9.03
CA ALA A 565 8.31 -14.92 9.88
C ALA A 565 8.77 -15.46 11.23
N GLY A 566 8.18 -14.97 12.30
CA GLY A 566 8.55 -15.30 13.67
C GLY A 566 9.52 -14.31 14.31
N GLU A 567 9.45 -14.24 15.65
CA GLU A 567 10.23 -13.31 16.48
C GLU A 567 11.74 -13.55 16.36
N ASP A 568 12.17 -14.78 16.08
CA ASP A 568 13.59 -15.13 15.87
C ASP A 568 14.21 -14.43 14.65
N LYS A 569 13.40 -13.78 13.81
CA LYS A 569 13.84 -12.99 12.65
C LYS A 569 13.89 -11.49 12.91
N ALA A 570 13.35 -11.01 14.02
CA ALA A 570 13.10 -9.58 14.20
C ALA A 570 14.37 -8.72 14.19
N GLU A 571 15.39 -9.16 14.96
CA GLU A 571 16.69 -8.49 14.99
C GLU A 571 17.39 -8.53 13.62
N ALA A 572 17.30 -9.67 12.92
CA ALA A 572 17.89 -9.81 11.60
C ALA A 572 17.22 -8.91 10.56
N ALA A 573 15.89 -8.82 10.58
CA ALA A 573 15.14 -7.98 9.66
C ALA A 573 15.47 -6.49 9.87
N ALA A 574 15.46 -6.03 11.13
CA ALA A 574 15.83 -4.66 11.47
C ALA A 574 17.30 -4.35 11.14
N GLY A 575 18.21 -5.26 11.50
CA GLY A 575 19.63 -5.12 11.23
C GLY A 575 19.93 -5.06 9.72
N ALA A 576 19.35 -5.95 8.93
CA ALA A 576 19.64 -6.00 7.49
C ALA A 576 18.96 -4.89 6.67
N LEU A 577 17.82 -4.34 7.11
CA LEU A 577 17.18 -3.19 6.46
C LEU A 577 17.94 -1.87 6.70
N THR A 578 18.73 -1.79 7.77
CA THR A 578 19.49 -0.59 8.15
C THR A 578 20.99 -0.72 7.86
N ALA A 579 21.51 -1.93 7.68
CA ALA A 579 22.93 -2.18 7.45
C ALA A 579 23.38 -1.76 6.05
N GLU A 580 24.53 -1.09 5.99
CA GLU A 580 25.16 -0.63 4.74
C GLU A 580 26.07 -1.69 4.09
N ASP A 581 26.65 -2.60 4.89
CA ASP A 581 27.69 -3.54 4.43
C ASP A 581 27.13 -4.97 4.27
N PRO A 582 26.99 -5.49 3.03
CA PRO A 582 26.61 -6.86 2.79
C PRO A 582 27.52 -7.90 3.44
N PHE A 583 28.81 -7.59 3.65
CA PHE A 583 29.71 -8.51 4.34
C PHE A 583 29.26 -8.79 5.78
N ARG A 584 28.70 -7.79 6.47
CA ARG A 584 28.17 -7.93 7.83
C ARG A 584 26.71 -8.34 7.85
N ALA A 585 25.94 -7.94 6.84
CA ALA A 585 24.54 -8.28 6.71
C ALA A 585 24.16 -8.71 5.28
N PRO A 586 24.37 -9.98 4.88
CA PRO A 586 24.22 -10.43 3.49
C PRO A 586 22.86 -10.12 2.86
N ALA A 587 21.78 -10.17 3.65
CA ALA A 587 20.44 -9.78 3.20
C ALA A 587 20.33 -8.33 2.70
N THR A 588 21.17 -7.39 3.16
CA THR A 588 21.21 -6.02 2.61
C THR A 588 21.77 -6.01 1.18
N GLY A 589 22.60 -6.98 0.81
CA GLY A 589 23.16 -7.12 -0.53
C GLY A 589 22.20 -7.73 -1.55
N ALA A 590 21.14 -8.41 -1.10
CA ALA A 590 20.17 -9.05 -1.97
C ALA A 590 19.15 -8.01 -2.47
N ARG A 591 19.42 -7.46 -3.66
CA ARG A 591 18.60 -6.42 -4.29
C ARG A 591 18.25 -6.82 -5.72
N GLY A 592 16.97 -6.80 -6.07
CA GLY A 592 16.53 -7.02 -7.45
C GLY A 592 16.68 -5.77 -8.31
N ARG A 593 16.77 -5.97 -9.63
CA ARG A 593 16.95 -4.88 -10.62
C ARG A 593 15.74 -3.97 -10.71
N GLU A 594 14.56 -4.54 -10.59
CA GLU A 594 13.28 -3.84 -10.70
C GLU A 594 12.61 -3.73 -9.33
N ARG A 595 12.85 -4.70 -8.44
CA ARG A 595 12.17 -4.73 -7.14
C ARG A 595 12.91 -5.54 -6.09
N THR A 596 12.91 -5.04 -4.87
CA THR A 596 13.25 -5.82 -3.67
C THR A 596 12.06 -5.78 -2.70
N LEU A 597 11.52 -6.94 -2.36
CA LEU A 597 10.41 -7.09 -1.41
C LEU A 597 10.88 -7.73 -0.11
N TRP A 598 10.58 -7.09 1.01
CA TRP A 598 10.66 -7.66 2.34
C TRP A 598 9.25 -8.00 2.78
N ILE A 599 8.98 -9.30 2.93
CA ILE A 599 7.66 -9.81 3.29
C ILE A 599 7.80 -10.42 4.69
N LEU A 600 7.27 -9.70 5.68
CA LEU A 600 7.43 -10.00 7.10
C LEU A 600 6.09 -10.30 7.76
N ASP A 601 6.08 -11.11 8.83
CA ASP A 601 4.96 -11.12 9.76
C ASP A 601 5.17 -10.05 10.86
N GLU A 602 4.14 -9.77 11.65
CA GLU A 602 4.23 -8.78 12.73
C GLU A 602 5.35 -9.11 13.73
N ALA A 603 5.57 -10.39 14.02
CA ALA A 603 6.61 -10.84 14.93
C ALA A 603 8.03 -10.52 14.39
N ALA A 604 8.29 -10.79 13.11
CA ALA A 604 9.54 -10.46 12.43
C ALA A 604 9.69 -8.95 12.18
N ALA A 605 8.60 -8.19 12.12
CA ALA A 605 8.63 -6.73 11.99
C ALA A 605 8.75 -5.99 13.34
N SER A 606 8.67 -6.69 14.47
CA SER A 606 8.53 -6.09 15.81
C SER A 606 9.64 -5.12 16.21
N ARG A 607 10.86 -5.30 15.68
CA ARG A 607 12.04 -4.45 15.93
C ARG A 607 12.21 -3.31 14.94
N LEU A 608 11.34 -3.20 13.94
CA LEU A 608 11.38 -2.10 12.97
C LEU A 608 10.79 -0.81 13.56
N PRO A 609 11.28 0.37 13.17
CA PRO A 609 10.67 1.64 13.57
C PRO A 609 9.22 1.69 13.09
N ALA A 610 8.34 2.36 13.84
CA ALA A 610 6.91 2.44 13.52
C ALA A 610 6.65 3.05 12.13
N SER A 611 7.49 4.00 11.71
CA SER A 611 7.46 4.62 10.38
C SER A 611 7.80 3.67 9.22
N ALA A 612 8.48 2.55 9.48
CA ALA A 612 8.74 1.53 8.47
C ALA A 612 7.60 0.49 8.39
N ARG A 613 6.74 0.41 9.42
CA ARG A 613 5.61 -0.53 9.50
C ARG A 613 4.29 0.04 8.97
N SER A 614 4.21 1.36 8.80
CA SER A 614 3.09 2.12 8.21
C SER A 614 3.32 2.37 6.73
#